data_AF-L0EJX9-F1
#
_entry.id   AF-L0EJX9-F1
#
_cell.length_a   1.000
_cell.length_b   1.000
_cell.length_c   1.000
_cell.angle_alpha   90.00
_cell.angle_beta   90.00
_cell.angle_gamma   90.00
#
_symmetry.space_group_name_H-M   'P 1'
#
loop_
_entity.id
_entity.type
_entity.pdbx_description
1 polymer ?
#
loop_
_entity_poly.entity_id
_entity_poly.type
_entity_poly.pdbx_seq_one_letter_code
_entity_poly.pdbx_strand_id
1 'polypeptide(L)'
;MLIGIIAVALIVSMTVVMALPLASVLVALRAKTTGRYLNRYYIVSRKRSGEFELHCHPAFGFYYARPEKFFAMREDAIRRFRQRQPDAELFAITSTLQGFYARSGYSEVPVKQRWGKRWFVRLSNYLLILCNLANYRKRNENEWQFARLIRRVNRTVPLRFTL
;
A
#
# COMPACT_ATOMS: atom_id res chain seq x y z
N MET A 1 -1.13 29.92 33.30
CA MET A 1 -0.34 28.72 32.92
C MET A 1 -1.14 27.64 32.23
N LEU A 2 -2.26 27.15 32.81
CA LEU A 2 -3.07 26.06 32.22
C LEU A 2 -3.54 26.34 30.78
N ILE A 3 -4.04 27.54 30.51
CA ILE A 3 -4.52 27.97 29.18
C ILE A 3 -3.39 27.92 28.13
N GLY A 4 -2.17 28.32 28.52
CA GLY A 4 -1.00 28.28 27.62
C GLY A 4 -0.58 26.85 27.25
N ILE A 5 -0.65 25.92 28.21
CA ILE A 5 -0.34 24.50 27.98
C ILE A 5 -1.37 23.89 27.02
N ILE A 6 -2.65 24.20 27.21
CA ILE A 6 -3.74 23.73 26.33
C ILE A 6 -3.56 24.26 24.91
N ALA A 7 -3.21 25.54 24.76
CA ALA A 7 -2.95 26.15 23.45
C ALA A 7 -1.77 25.49 22.71
N VAL A 8 -0.65 25.24 23.41
CA VAL A 8 0.52 24.55 22.83
C VAL A 8 0.16 23.13 22.42
N ALA A 9 -0.56 22.39 23.27
CA ALA A 9 -1.00 21.03 22.94
C ALA A 9 -1.89 21.00 21.69
N LEU A 10 -2.84 21.93 21.56
CA LEU A 10 -3.70 22.07 20.37
C LEU A 10 -2.89 22.38 19.10
N ILE A 11 -1.94 23.30 19.17
CA ILE A 11 -1.09 23.67 18.02
C ILE A 11 -0.25 22.47 17.57
N VAL A 12 0.37 21.74 18.50
CA VAL A 12 1.15 20.54 18.19
C VAL A 12 0.24 19.46 17.57
N SER A 13 -0.95 19.25 18.14
CA SER A 13 -1.93 18.29 17.63
C SER A 13 -2.33 18.60 16.19
N MET A 14 -2.73 19.85 15.92
CA MET A 14 -3.09 20.28 14.57
C MET A 14 -1.92 20.19 13.60
N THR A 15 -0.71 20.57 14.03
CA THR A 15 0.49 20.47 13.20
C THR A 15 0.78 19.03 12.80
N VAL A 16 0.69 18.08 13.75
CA VAL A 16 0.88 16.65 13.45
C VAL A 16 -0.22 16.12 12.52
N VAL A 17 -1.48 16.49 12.77
CA VAL A 17 -2.63 16.07 11.95
C VAL A 17 -2.53 16.62 10.52
N MET A 18 -2.02 17.84 10.32
CA MET A 18 -1.84 18.44 8.99
C MET A 18 -0.53 18.04 8.30
N ALA A 19 0.54 17.75 9.05
CA ALA A 19 1.83 17.34 8.48
C ALA A 19 1.74 15.99 7.77
N LEU A 20 0.95 15.04 8.28
CA LEU A 20 0.74 13.73 7.67
C LEU A 20 0.11 13.78 6.27
N PRO A 21 -1.04 14.47 6.04
CA PRO A 21 -1.60 14.63 4.71
C PRO A 21 -0.67 15.44 3.80
N LEU A 22 -0.01 16.50 4.30
CA LEU A 22 0.93 17.28 3.50
C LEU A 22 2.13 16.45 3.03
N ALA A 23 2.74 15.66 3.92
CA ALA A 23 3.82 14.73 3.57
C ALA A 23 3.36 13.71 2.53
N SER A 24 2.13 13.19 2.65
CA SER A 24 1.56 12.26 1.67
C SER A 24 1.37 12.91 0.29
N VAL A 25 0.92 14.18 0.24
CA VAL A 25 0.76 14.96 -0.98
C VAL A 25 2.12 15.27 -1.62
N LEU A 26 3.12 15.65 -0.82
CA LEU A 26 4.49 15.93 -1.31
C LEU A 26 5.15 14.67 -1.88
N VAL A 27 5.02 13.52 -1.23
CA VAL A 27 5.48 12.23 -1.76
C VAL A 27 4.75 11.90 -3.05
N ALA A 28 3.44 12.14 -3.11
CA ALA A 28 2.63 11.92 -4.30
C ALA A 28 3.07 12.81 -5.47
N LEU A 29 3.30 14.11 -5.22
CA LEU A 29 3.78 15.07 -6.22
C LEU A 29 5.17 14.70 -6.72
N ARG A 30 6.10 14.38 -5.82
CA ARG A 30 7.45 13.94 -6.18
C ARG A 30 7.44 12.66 -7.02
N ALA A 31 6.59 11.69 -6.67
CA ALA A 31 6.46 10.48 -7.48
C ALA A 31 5.88 10.78 -8.87
N LYS A 32 5.03 11.81 -9.01
CA LYS A 32 4.40 12.22 -10.26
C LYS A 32 5.40 12.89 -11.18
N THR A 33 6.23 13.79 -10.65
CA THR A 33 7.29 14.48 -11.39
C THR A 33 8.45 13.57 -11.76
N THR A 34 8.75 12.55 -10.96
CA THR A 34 9.83 11.57 -11.25
C THR A 34 9.39 10.41 -12.15
N GLY A 35 8.18 10.45 -12.74
CA GLY A 35 7.69 9.41 -13.65
C GLY A 35 7.45 8.04 -13.01
N ARG A 36 7.38 7.99 -11.66
CA ARG A 36 7.24 6.75 -10.89
C ARG A 36 5.81 6.21 -10.84
N TYR A 37 4.82 6.95 -11.34
CA TYR A 37 3.46 6.44 -11.46
C TYR A 37 3.32 5.58 -12.72
N LEU A 38 2.76 4.39 -12.53
CA LEU A 38 2.31 3.54 -13.62
C LEU A 38 0.86 3.88 -13.97
N ASN A 39 0.02 4.10 -12.96
CA ASN A 39 -1.32 4.67 -13.09
C ASN A 39 -1.76 5.33 -11.77
N ARG A 40 -3.05 5.72 -11.67
CA ARG A 40 -3.60 6.43 -10.50
C ARG A 40 -3.39 5.70 -9.16
N TYR A 41 -3.26 4.37 -9.17
CA TYR A 41 -3.21 3.55 -7.94
C TYR A 41 -1.84 2.93 -7.67
N TYR A 42 -0.97 2.85 -8.68
CA TYR A 42 0.29 2.14 -8.57
C TYR A 42 1.49 3.04 -8.89
N ILE A 43 2.47 2.98 -8.00
CA ILE A 43 3.78 3.59 -8.19
C ILE A 43 4.85 2.51 -8.19
N VAL A 44 5.98 2.81 -8.83
CA VAL A 44 7.16 1.96 -8.84
C VAL A 44 8.31 2.64 -8.13
N SER A 45 9.07 1.88 -7.34
CA SER A 45 10.31 2.35 -6.72
C SER A 45 11.47 1.46 -7.14
N ARG A 46 12.52 2.04 -7.70
CA ARG A 46 13.77 1.32 -7.98
C ARG A 46 14.52 1.04 -6.67
N LYS A 47 15.00 -0.19 -6.51
CA LYS A 47 15.91 -0.59 -5.42
C LYS A 47 17.36 -0.38 -5.83
N ARG A 48 18.24 -0.37 -4.82
CA ARG A 48 19.70 -0.33 -5.04
C ARG A 48 20.22 -1.56 -5.78
N SER A 49 19.52 -2.70 -5.67
CA SER A 49 19.78 -3.94 -6.42
C SER A 49 19.45 -3.86 -7.91
N GLY A 50 18.86 -2.76 -8.40
CA GLY A 50 18.40 -2.63 -9.78
C GLY A 50 16.96 -3.09 -10.02
N GLU A 51 16.43 -3.92 -9.12
CA GLU A 51 15.05 -4.41 -9.15
C GLU A 51 14.02 -3.28 -8.88
N PHE A 52 12.79 -3.47 -9.35
CA PHE A 52 11.70 -2.51 -9.17
C PHE A 52 10.61 -3.06 -8.25
N GLU A 53 10.21 -2.28 -7.24
CA GLU A 53 9.09 -2.64 -6.36
C GLU A 53 7.83 -1.88 -6.76
N LEU A 54 6.74 -2.62 -6.97
CA LEU A 54 5.40 -2.11 -7.20
C LEU A 54 4.72 -1.80 -5.85
N HIS A 55 4.29 -0.56 -5.66
CA HIS A 55 3.56 -0.12 -4.48
C HIS A 55 2.17 0.38 -4.83
N CYS A 56 1.21 0.10 -3.95
CA CYS A 56 -0.10 0.73 -4.00
C CYS A 56 -0.02 2.11 -3.34
N HIS A 57 -0.46 3.16 -4.03
CA HIS A 57 -0.51 4.51 -3.47
C HIS A 57 -1.75 4.66 -2.56
N PRO A 58 -1.59 4.93 -1.25
CA PRO A 58 -2.72 4.96 -0.33
C PRO A 58 -3.59 6.22 -0.45
N ALA A 59 -3.05 7.35 -0.93
CA ALA A 59 -3.80 8.62 -1.00
C ALA A 59 -4.99 8.57 -1.97
N PHE A 60 -4.97 7.64 -2.93
CA PHE A 60 -6.10 7.38 -3.82
C PHE A 60 -6.69 6.01 -3.52
N GLY A 61 -6.76 5.63 -2.24
CA GLY A 61 -7.33 4.37 -1.79
C GLY A 61 -8.52 3.98 -2.67
N PHE A 62 -8.63 2.69 -2.98
CA PHE A 62 -9.62 2.14 -3.91
C PHE A 62 -11.06 2.34 -3.40
N TYR A 63 -11.51 3.59 -3.31
CA TYR A 63 -12.81 4.01 -2.85
C TYR A 63 -13.83 3.36 -3.78
N TYR A 64 -14.62 2.45 -3.21
CA TYR A 64 -15.60 1.64 -3.93
C TYR A 64 -15.06 0.70 -5.03
N ALA A 65 -13.74 0.45 -5.11
CA ALA A 65 -13.27 -0.47 -6.14
C ALA A 65 -13.53 -1.92 -5.73
N ARG A 66 -14.33 -2.60 -6.55
CA ARG A 66 -14.46 -4.05 -6.49
C ARG A 66 -13.10 -4.72 -6.77
N PRO A 67 -12.90 -5.97 -6.30
CA PRO A 67 -11.68 -6.72 -6.57
C PRO A 67 -11.29 -6.73 -8.05
N GLU A 68 -12.26 -6.84 -8.97
CA GLU A 68 -11.99 -6.83 -10.42
C GLU A 68 -11.24 -5.56 -10.85
N LYS A 69 -11.76 -4.37 -10.48
CA LYS A 69 -11.14 -3.08 -10.82
C LYS A 69 -9.75 -2.95 -10.20
N PHE A 70 -9.58 -3.47 -8.98
CA PHE A 70 -8.29 -3.47 -8.30
C PHE A 70 -7.22 -4.28 -9.04
N PHE A 71 -7.57 -5.48 -9.52
CA PHE A 71 -6.68 -6.32 -10.30
C PHE A 71 -6.44 -5.80 -11.71
N ALA A 72 -7.48 -5.29 -12.39
CA ALA A 72 -7.34 -4.68 -13.70
C ALA A 72 -6.38 -3.47 -13.68
N MET A 73 -6.49 -2.62 -12.65
CA MET A 73 -5.56 -1.50 -12.46
C MET A 73 -4.14 -1.98 -12.15
N ARG A 74 -3.97 -3.15 -11.55
CA ARG A 74 -2.64 -3.71 -11.35
C ARG A 74 -2.02 -4.23 -12.64
N GLU A 75 -2.77 -5.00 -13.41
CA GLU A 75 -2.32 -5.53 -14.69
C GLU A 75 -1.96 -4.40 -15.66
N ASP A 76 -2.77 -3.35 -15.70
CA ASP A 76 -2.43 -2.13 -16.44
C ASP A 76 -1.10 -1.52 -15.98
N ALA A 77 -0.85 -1.47 -14.66
CA ALA A 77 0.41 -0.97 -14.13
C ALA A 77 1.60 -1.85 -14.54
N ILE A 78 1.48 -3.17 -14.40
CA ILE A 78 2.52 -4.14 -14.81
C ILE A 78 2.80 -4.00 -16.31
N ARG A 79 1.75 -3.95 -17.14
CA ARG A 79 1.88 -3.76 -18.59
C ARG A 79 2.63 -2.47 -18.93
N ARG A 80 2.24 -1.34 -18.33
CA ARG A 80 2.92 -0.04 -18.54
C ARG A 80 4.36 -0.05 -18.06
N PHE A 81 4.66 -0.80 -16.99
CA PHE A 81 6.02 -0.99 -16.52
C PHE A 81 6.85 -1.76 -17.57
N ARG A 82 6.35 -2.90 -18.03
CA ARG A 82 7.02 -3.76 -19.03
C ARG A 82 7.24 -3.05 -20.37
N GLN A 83 6.32 -2.17 -20.78
CA GLN A 83 6.51 -1.33 -21.97
C GLN A 83 7.70 -0.37 -21.85
N ARG A 84 8.01 0.10 -20.64
CA ARG A 84 9.10 1.06 -20.39
C ARG A 84 10.41 0.37 -20.02
N GLN A 85 10.32 -0.79 -19.35
CA GLN A 85 11.46 -1.57 -18.86
C GLN A 85 11.17 -3.06 -19.05
N PRO A 86 11.33 -3.59 -20.28
CA PRO A 86 11.01 -4.97 -20.60
C PRO A 86 11.85 -5.97 -19.81
N ASP A 87 13.16 -5.69 -19.69
CA ASP A 87 14.15 -6.59 -19.11
C ASP A 87 14.31 -6.44 -17.59
N ALA A 88 13.62 -5.47 -16.98
CA ALA A 88 13.74 -5.22 -15.56
C ALA A 88 12.83 -6.13 -14.73
N GLU A 89 13.34 -6.64 -13.61
CA GLU A 89 12.52 -7.38 -12.67
C GLU A 89 11.61 -6.46 -11.87
N LEU A 90 10.30 -6.73 -11.94
CA LEU A 90 9.28 -6.11 -11.11
C LEU A 90 8.90 -7.06 -9.98
N PHE A 91 8.76 -6.56 -8.76
CA PHE A 91 8.27 -7.37 -7.65
C PHE A 91 7.25 -6.61 -6.81
N ALA A 92 6.37 -7.35 -6.14
CA ALA A 92 5.41 -6.82 -5.18
C ALA A 92 5.52 -7.54 -3.85
N ILE A 93 5.44 -6.78 -2.75
CA ILE A 93 5.40 -7.34 -1.39
C ILE A 93 3.97 -7.23 -0.87
N THR A 94 3.35 -8.35 -0.51
CA THR A 94 1.99 -8.33 0.03
C THR A 94 1.73 -9.43 1.05
N SER A 95 0.92 -9.11 2.05
CA SER A 95 0.33 -10.08 3.00
C SER A 95 -1.13 -10.40 2.68
N THR A 96 -1.84 -9.49 2.03
CA THR A 96 -3.28 -9.63 1.78
C THR A 96 -3.61 -10.47 0.54
N LEU A 97 -2.71 -10.48 -0.46
CA LEU A 97 -2.97 -11.06 -1.78
C LEU A 97 -2.10 -12.28 -2.13
N GLN A 98 -1.47 -12.88 -1.12
CA GLN A 98 -0.57 -14.03 -1.32
C GLN A 98 -1.25 -15.18 -2.05
N GLY A 99 -2.43 -15.59 -1.58
CA GLY A 99 -3.17 -16.69 -2.23
C GLY A 99 -3.64 -16.37 -3.65
N PHE A 100 -3.74 -15.10 -4.04
CA PHE A 100 -3.97 -14.72 -5.44
C PHE A 100 -2.69 -14.94 -6.25
N TYR A 101 -1.57 -14.39 -5.79
CA TYR A 101 -0.30 -14.49 -6.52
C TYR A 101 0.25 -15.91 -6.63
N ALA A 102 0.10 -16.71 -5.57
CA ALA A 102 0.48 -18.13 -5.59
C ALA A 102 -0.31 -18.91 -6.66
N ARG A 103 -1.62 -18.61 -6.84
CA ARG A 103 -2.44 -19.23 -7.89
C ARG A 103 -2.08 -18.76 -9.30
N SER A 104 -1.56 -17.55 -9.43
CA SER A 104 -1.10 -17.01 -10.71
C SER A 104 0.30 -17.49 -11.11
N GLY A 105 0.95 -18.34 -10.30
CA GLY A 105 2.26 -18.92 -10.62
C GLY A 105 3.44 -17.98 -10.40
N TYR A 106 3.27 -16.87 -9.69
CA TYR A 106 4.38 -15.96 -9.40
C TYR A 106 5.34 -16.57 -8.38
N SER A 107 6.65 -16.45 -8.65
CA SER A 107 7.71 -16.91 -7.75
C SER A 107 7.64 -16.16 -6.42
N GLU A 108 7.62 -16.90 -5.31
CA GLU A 108 7.43 -16.35 -3.97
C GLU A 108 8.68 -16.52 -3.07
N VAL A 109 9.05 -15.44 -2.38
CA VAL A 109 10.16 -15.44 -1.41
C VAL A 109 9.71 -14.77 -0.10
N PRO A 110 9.91 -15.41 1.06
CA PRO A 110 9.56 -14.79 2.34
C PRO A 110 10.44 -13.57 2.64
N VAL A 111 9.81 -12.45 3.00
CA VAL A 111 10.54 -11.19 3.21
C VAL A 111 11.02 -11.07 4.65
N LYS A 112 12.34 -11.10 4.82
CA LYS A 112 12.98 -10.70 6.09
C LYS A 112 13.03 -9.18 6.18
N GLN A 113 12.21 -8.58 7.05
CA GLN A 113 12.16 -7.14 7.27
C GLN A 113 12.67 -6.78 8.66
N ARG A 114 13.49 -5.71 8.75
CA ARG A 114 13.82 -5.06 10.02
C ARG A 114 12.54 -4.55 10.68
N TRP A 115 12.50 -4.55 12.02
CA TRP A 115 11.30 -4.27 12.81
C TRP A 115 10.59 -2.96 12.45
N GLY A 116 11.33 -1.85 12.31
CA GLY A 116 10.75 -0.56 11.92
C GLY A 116 10.11 -0.55 10.52
N LYS A 117 10.76 -1.19 9.53
CA LYS A 117 10.20 -1.34 8.19
C LYS A 117 8.93 -2.20 8.21
N ARG A 118 8.92 -3.26 9.02
CA ARG A 118 7.75 -4.13 9.20
C ARG A 118 6.56 -3.36 9.79
N TRP A 119 6.82 -2.46 10.74
CA TRP A 119 5.79 -1.63 11.35
C TRP A 119 5.17 -0.67 10.33
N PHE A 120 5.99 0.04 9.56
CA PHE A 120 5.52 0.94 8.50
C PHE A 120 4.70 0.20 7.43
N VAL A 121 5.18 -0.95 6.96
CA VAL A 121 4.47 -1.78 5.97
C VAL A 121 3.13 -2.27 6.51
N ARG A 122 3.05 -2.64 7.80
CA ARG A 122 1.77 -3.02 8.43
C ARG A 122 0.82 -1.84 8.51
N LEU A 123 1.31 -0.67 8.93
CA LEU A 123 0.51 0.55 8.99
C LEU A 123 -0.05 0.91 7.61
N SER A 124 0.77 0.87 6.56
CA SER A 124 0.31 1.10 5.19
C SER A 124 -0.76 0.09 4.76
N ASN A 125 -0.61 -1.19 5.10
CA ASN A 125 -1.62 -2.21 4.81
C ASN A 125 -2.93 -1.95 5.57
N TYR A 126 -2.87 -1.53 6.84
CA TYR A 126 -4.08 -1.16 7.59
C TYR A 126 -4.79 0.03 6.98
N LEU A 127 -4.05 1.08 6.63
CA LEU A 127 -4.63 2.24 5.95
C LEU A 127 -5.27 1.84 4.62
N LEU A 128 -4.63 0.99 3.81
CA LEU A 128 -5.22 0.50 2.56
C LEU A 128 -6.51 -0.31 2.79
N ILE A 129 -6.57 -1.11 3.86
CA ILE A 129 -7.77 -1.88 4.21
C ILE A 129 -8.90 -0.94 4.66
N LEU A 130 -8.59 0.01 5.54
CA LEU A 130 -9.58 0.92 6.15
C LEU A 130 -10.02 2.03 5.20
N CYS A 131 -9.18 2.48 4.28
CA CYS A 131 -9.56 3.50 3.29
C CYS A 131 -10.38 2.93 2.13
N ASN A 132 -10.51 1.61 2.00
CA ASN A 132 -11.35 0.99 0.99
C ASN A 132 -12.72 0.62 1.57
N LEU A 133 -13.74 1.45 1.27
CA LEU A 133 -15.13 1.24 1.69
C LEU A 133 -15.70 -0.13 1.27
N ALA A 134 -15.22 -0.75 0.20
CA ALA A 134 -15.66 -2.09 -0.20
C ALA A 134 -15.29 -3.18 0.82
N ASN A 135 -14.38 -2.89 1.76
CA ASN A 135 -14.05 -3.78 2.88
C ASN A 135 -15.03 -3.65 4.06
N TYR A 136 -15.92 -2.65 4.08
CA TYR A 136 -16.96 -2.46 5.09
C TYR A 136 -18.23 -3.22 4.73
N ARG A 137 -18.05 -4.44 4.22
CA ARG A 137 -19.14 -5.39 4.00
C ARG A 137 -18.96 -6.59 4.91
N LYS A 138 -20.09 -7.12 5.37
CA LYS A 138 -20.12 -8.45 5.99
C LYS A 138 -19.88 -9.50 4.91
N ARG A 139 -19.03 -10.47 5.21
CA ARG A 139 -18.80 -11.64 4.36
C ARG A 139 -19.79 -12.75 4.71
N ASN A 140 -20.09 -12.88 6.00
CA ASN A 140 -21.07 -13.75 6.60
C ASN A 140 -21.65 -13.02 7.83
N GLU A 141 -22.60 -13.63 8.53
CA GLU A 141 -23.32 -13.00 9.65
C GLU A 141 -22.39 -12.47 10.75
N ASN A 142 -21.23 -13.12 10.94
CA ASN A 142 -20.33 -12.91 12.06
C ASN A 142 -18.98 -12.26 11.72
N GLU A 143 -18.66 -12.01 10.44
CA GLU A 143 -17.33 -11.51 10.05
C GLU A 143 -17.39 -10.38 9.02
N TRP A 144 -16.80 -9.24 9.43
CA TRP A 144 -16.50 -8.13 8.54
C TRP A 144 -15.24 -8.40 7.72
N GLN A 145 -15.29 -8.05 6.43
CA GLN A 145 -14.19 -8.26 5.50
C GLN A 145 -12.91 -7.52 5.94
N PHE A 146 -13.01 -6.26 6.41
CA PHE A 146 -11.85 -5.51 6.91
C PHE A 146 -11.17 -6.19 8.11
N ALA A 147 -11.95 -6.73 9.06
CA ALA A 147 -11.42 -7.37 10.27
C ALA A 147 -10.62 -8.63 9.94
N ARG A 148 -11.08 -9.42 8.97
CA ARG A 148 -10.35 -10.57 8.44
C ARG A 148 -9.04 -10.16 7.77
N LEU A 149 -9.05 -9.10 6.97
CA LEU A 149 -7.85 -8.60 6.30
C LEU A 149 -6.82 -8.09 7.31
N ILE A 150 -7.24 -7.40 8.38
CA ILE A 150 -6.36 -6.99 9.48
C ILE A 150 -5.76 -8.23 10.18
N ARG A 151 -6.57 -9.25 10.49
CA ARG A 151 -6.07 -10.51 11.06
C ARG A 151 -5.04 -11.18 10.15
N ARG A 152 -5.26 -11.17 8.83
CA ARG A 152 -4.30 -11.69 7.84
C ARG A 152 -2.98 -10.92 7.85
N VAL A 153 -3.02 -9.59 7.83
CA VAL A 153 -1.80 -8.75 7.90
C VAL A 153 -0.98 -9.05 9.15
N ASN A 154 -1.63 -9.36 10.27
CA ASN A 154 -0.97 -9.69 11.52
C ASN A 154 -0.34 -11.09 11.53
N ARG A 155 -1.07 -12.09 11.05
CA ARG A 155 -0.70 -13.51 11.17
C ARG A 155 0.20 -13.99 10.03
N THR A 156 0.18 -13.34 8.87
CA THR A 156 0.88 -13.83 7.68
C THR A 156 2.22 -13.13 7.49
N VAL A 157 3.27 -13.91 7.21
CA VAL A 157 4.59 -13.38 6.82
C VAL A 157 4.47 -12.80 5.42
N PRO A 158 4.83 -11.53 5.17
CA PRO A 158 4.76 -10.96 3.83
C PRO A 158 5.69 -11.71 2.87
N LEU A 159 5.18 -11.98 1.67
CA LEU A 159 5.92 -12.63 0.59
C LEU A 159 6.24 -11.59 -0.48
N ARG A 160 7.42 -11.73 -1.08
CA ARG A 160 7.88 -11.01 -2.26
C ARG A 160 7.55 -11.89 -3.46
N PHE A 161 6.77 -11.34 -4.38
CA PHE A 161 6.41 -11.99 -5.64
C PHE A 161 7.10 -11.26 -6.79
N THR A 162 7.80 -11.99 -7.65
CA THR A 162 8.29 -11.45 -8.94
C THR A 162 7.15 -11.47 -9.94
N LEU A 163 6.80 -10.30 -10.49
CA LEU A 163 5.63 -10.05 -11.35
C LEU A 163 5.97 -9.96 -12.84
#